data_AF-A0A0S8EMR0-F1
#
_entry.id   AF-A0A0S8EMR0-F1
#
_cell.length_a   1.000
_cell.length_b   1.000
_cell.length_c   1.000
_cell.angle_alpha   90.00
_cell.angle_beta   90.00
_cell.angle_gamma   90.00
#
_symmetry.space_group_name_H-M   'P 1'
#
loop_
_entity.id
_entity.type
_entity.pdbx_description
1 polymer ?
#
loop_
_entity_poly.entity_id
_entity_poly.type
_entity_poly.pdbx_seq_one_letter_code
_entity_poly.pdbx_strand_id
1 'polypeptide(L)'
;LLKHAMPHLMGLALPMRWLVTAASLLPLGLFMGMPFPTGLRLVERMDESIRPWAWGVNAFATVIGSMLCVLVSIHAGFTTALAAAMGIYVIGGLGMLWAVARNRGRPAAETA
;
A
#
# COMPACT_ATOMS: atom_id res chain seq x y z
N LEU A 1 2.29 19.35 -14.27
CA LEU A 1 1.46 19.45 -13.05
C LEU A 1 2.20 20.12 -11.89
N LEU A 2 3.06 19.43 -11.11
CA LEU A 2 3.77 20.03 -9.95
C LEU A 2 4.54 21.33 -10.27
N LYS A 3 5.25 21.35 -11.39
CA LYS A 3 6.05 22.50 -11.86
C LYS A 3 5.21 23.77 -12.10
N HIS A 4 3.94 23.59 -12.46
CA HIS A 4 3.02 24.69 -12.82
C HIS A 4 2.13 25.09 -11.64
N ALA A 5 1.84 24.16 -10.72
CA ALA A 5 1.03 24.43 -9.53
C ALA A 5 1.85 25.04 -8.37
N MET A 6 3.14 24.71 -8.27
CA MET A 6 4.03 25.19 -7.19
C MET A 6 4.08 26.71 -7.03
N PRO A 7 4.20 27.53 -8.11
CA PRO A 7 4.22 28.99 -7.98
C PRO A 7 2.95 29.55 -7.34
N HIS A 8 1.80 28.96 -7.68
CA HIS A 8 0.51 29.37 -7.11
C HIS A 8 0.33 28.87 -5.67
N LEU A 9 0.83 27.67 -5.35
CA LEU A 9 0.76 27.06 -4.01
C LEU A 9 1.64 27.76 -2.96
N MET A 10 2.77 28.35 -3.38
CA MET A 10 3.69 29.02 -2.46
C MET A 10 3.17 30.37 -1.95
N GLY A 11 2.22 31.00 -2.66
CA GLY A 11 1.56 32.24 -2.22
C GLY A 11 0.42 32.05 -1.24
N LEU A 12 -0.02 30.81 -0.96
CA LEU A 12 -1.10 30.54 0.00
C LEU A 12 -0.61 30.58 1.45
N ALA A 13 -1.51 31.00 2.33
CA ALA A 13 -1.32 30.92 3.78
C ALA A 13 -1.02 29.48 4.22
N LEU A 14 -0.18 29.34 5.25
CA LEU A 14 0.33 28.07 5.76
C LEU A 14 -0.76 26.98 5.98
N PRO A 15 -1.93 27.30 6.58
CA PRO A 15 -2.98 26.31 6.81
C PRO A 15 -3.57 25.73 5.51
N MET A 16 -3.67 26.56 4.47
CA MET A 16 -4.21 26.12 3.18
C MET A 16 -3.23 25.21 2.45
N ARG A 17 -1.92 25.41 2.62
CA ARG A 17 -0.89 24.50 2.11
C ARG A 17 -0.99 23.13 2.77
N TRP A 18 -1.19 23.07 4.09
CA TRP A 18 -1.43 21.81 4.80
C TRP A 18 -2.66 21.08 4.29
N LEU A 19 -3.77 21.79 4.09
CA LEU A 19 -5.00 21.21 3.55
C LEU A 19 -4.79 20.63 2.15
N VAL A 20 -4.11 21.35 1.26
CA VAL A 20 -3.84 20.84 -0.10
C VAL A 20 -2.93 19.61 -0.05
N THR A 21 -1.88 19.62 0.77
CA THR A 21 -1.00 18.46 0.95
C THR A 21 -1.77 17.27 1.52
N ALA A 22 -2.56 17.48 2.57
CA ALA A 22 -3.39 16.44 3.17
C ALA A 22 -4.39 15.88 2.16
N ALA A 23 -5.15 16.73 1.46
CA ALA A 23 -6.12 16.32 0.44
C ALA A 23 -5.47 15.56 -0.72
N SER A 24 -4.23 15.90 -1.08
CA SER A 24 -3.48 15.20 -2.14
C SER A 24 -2.98 13.83 -1.67
N LEU A 25 -2.52 13.72 -0.42
CA LEU A 25 -1.98 12.49 0.14
C LEU A 25 -3.05 11.54 0.68
N LEU A 26 -4.19 12.05 1.12
CA LEU A 26 -5.27 11.28 1.73
C LEU A 26 -5.77 10.13 0.85
N PRO A 27 -6.15 10.32 -0.44
CA PRO A 27 -6.57 9.21 -1.27
C PRO A 27 -5.45 8.18 -1.45
N LEU A 28 -4.22 8.64 -1.66
CA LEU A 28 -3.06 7.77 -1.83
C LEU A 28 -2.81 6.93 -0.56
N GLY A 29 -2.81 7.58 0.61
CA GLY A 29 -2.62 6.94 1.91
C GLY A 29 -3.73 5.94 2.25
N LEU A 30 -4.98 6.24 1.90
CA LEU A 30 -6.10 5.30 2.06
C LEU A 30 -5.91 4.06 1.17
N PHE A 31 -5.69 4.24 -0.14
CA PHE A 31 -5.52 3.11 -1.06
C PHE A 31 -4.26 2.30 -0.76
N MET A 32 -3.18 2.93 -0.29
CA MET A 32 -1.97 2.24 0.12
C MET A 32 -2.11 1.55 1.49
N GLY A 33 -2.90 2.10 2.41
CA GLY A 33 -3.08 1.56 3.76
C GLY A 33 -4.11 0.43 3.88
N MET A 34 -5.14 0.40 3.02
CA MET A 34 -6.25 -0.57 3.10
C MET A 34 -5.90 -2.04 2.80
N PRO A 35 -4.97 -2.40 1.88
CA PRO A 35 -4.74 -3.80 1.49
C PRO A 35 -4.29 -4.70 2.62
N PHE A 36 -3.37 -4.23 3.48
CA PHE A 36 -2.82 -5.01 4.59
C PHE A 36 -3.90 -5.41 5.63
N PRO A 37 -4.65 -4.50 6.26
CA PRO A 37 -5.67 -4.87 7.23
C PRO A 37 -6.80 -5.69 6.61
N THR A 38 -7.11 -5.48 5.32
CA THR A 38 -8.15 -6.27 4.64
C THR A 38 -7.66 -7.69 4.35
N GLY A 39 -6.43 -7.86 3.88
CA GLY A 39 -5.80 -9.17 3.68
C GLY A 39 -5.62 -9.92 4.99
N LEU A 40 -5.21 -9.23 6.06
CA LEU A 40 -5.08 -9.84 7.38
C LEU A 40 -6.41 -10.41 7.88
N ARG A 41 -7.50 -9.64 7.79
CA ARG A 41 -8.85 -10.11 8.15
C ARG A 41 -9.32 -11.30 7.31
N LEU A 42 -8.84 -11.44 6.06
CA LEU A 42 -9.18 -12.56 5.20
C LEU A 42 -8.46 -13.84 5.64
N VAL A 43 -7.17 -13.75 6.00
CA VAL A 43 -6.37 -14.92 6.41
C VAL A 43 -6.60 -15.29 7.87
N GLU A 44 -6.89 -14.32 8.75
CA GLU A 44 -7.26 -14.60 10.15
C GLU A 44 -8.53 -15.45 10.27
N ARG A 45 -9.46 -15.36 9.31
CA ARG A 45 -10.64 -16.25 9.25
C ARG A 45 -10.28 -17.70 8.95
N MET A 46 -9.09 -17.96 8.40
CA MET A 46 -8.59 -19.30 8.12
C MET A 46 -7.76 -19.86 9.28
N ASP A 47 -6.90 -19.02 9.86
CA ASP A 47 -6.07 -19.37 11.01
C ASP A 47 -5.67 -18.12 11.80
N GLU A 48 -6.05 -18.05 13.07
CA GLU A 48 -5.71 -16.93 13.97
C GLU A 48 -4.21 -16.86 14.27
N SER A 49 -3.48 -17.98 14.13
CA SER A 49 -2.04 -18.06 14.37
C SER A 49 -1.22 -17.21 13.39
N ILE A 50 -1.82 -16.77 12.28
CA ILE A 50 -1.17 -15.94 11.27
C ILE A 50 -0.95 -14.50 11.73
N ARG A 51 -1.71 -14.00 12.71
CA ARG A 51 -1.67 -12.59 13.11
C ARG A 51 -0.26 -12.10 13.49
N PRO A 52 0.49 -12.78 14.38
CA PRO A 52 1.85 -12.36 14.72
C PRO A 52 2.81 -12.44 13.52
N TRP A 53 2.66 -13.44 12.67
CA TRP A 53 3.48 -13.60 11.46
C TRP A 53 3.25 -12.47 10.46
N ALA A 54 1.99 -12.08 10.23
CA ALA A 54 1.65 -10.99 9.31
C ALA A 54 2.23 -9.65 9.78
N TRP A 55 2.19 -9.38 11.08
CA TRP A 55 2.86 -8.21 11.68
C TRP A 55 4.38 -8.30 11.56
N GLY A 56 4.97 -9.48 11.76
CA GLY A 56 6.41 -9.71 11.59
C GLY A 56 6.88 -9.44 10.16
N VAL A 57 6.14 -9.95 9.16
CA VAL A 57 6.42 -9.69 7.74
C VAL A 57 6.26 -8.21 7.40
N ASN A 58 5.24 -7.54 7.94
CA ASN A 58 5.04 -6.10 7.74
C ASN A 58 6.24 -5.28 8.29
N ALA A 59 6.68 -5.59 9.51
CA ALA A 59 7.84 -4.93 10.11
C ALA A 59 9.13 -5.19 9.32
N PHE A 60 9.37 -6.43 8.90
CA PHE A 60 10.52 -6.76 8.06
C PHE A 60 10.49 -6.03 6.70
N ALA A 61 9.33 -6.02 6.04
CA ALA A 61 9.15 -5.39 4.74
C ALA A 61 9.35 -3.87 4.78
N THR A 62 8.98 -3.19 5.88
CA THR A 62 9.21 -1.74 6.00
C THR A 62 10.69 -1.40 6.13
N VAL A 63 11.47 -2.21 6.86
CA VAL A 63 12.93 -2.04 7.00
C VAL A 63 13.63 -2.33 5.67
N ILE A 64 13.41 -3.52 5.09
CA ILE A 64 14.10 -3.90 3.84
C ILE A 64 13.60 -3.06 2.66
N GLY A 65 12.31 -2.81 2.57
CA GLY A 65 11.70 -2.03 1.49
C GLY A 65 12.17 -0.59 1.47
N SER A 66 12.31 0.07 2.63
CA SER A 66 12.85 1.45 2.69
C SER A 66 14.30 1.51 2.23
N MET A 67 15.14 0.57 2.67
CA MET A 67 16.52 0.44 2.24
C MET A 67 16.63 0.18 0.73
N LEU A 68 15.87 -0.78 0.20
CA LEU A 68 15.86 -1.09 -1.22
C LEU A 68 15.35 0.10 -2.06
N CYS A 69 14.33 0.81 -1.60
CA CYS A 69 13.81 1.99 -2.28
C CYS A 69 14.88 3.06 -2.43
N VAL A 70 15.65 3.34 -1.37
CA VAL A 70 16.77 4.30 -1.40
C VAL A 70 17.86 3.83 -2.37
N LEU A 71 18.27 2.56 -2.29
CA LEU A 71 19.30 2.00 -3.17
C LEU A 71 18.90 2.07 -4.65
N VAL A 72 17.68 1.64 -4.98
CA VAL A 72 17.15 1.73 -6.35
C VAL A 72 17.04 3.18 -6.80
N SER A 73 16.62 4.09 -5.91
CA SER A 73 16.51 5.52 -6.25
C SER A 73 17.87 6.15 -6.57
N ILE A 74 18.93 5.76 -5.84
CA ILE A 74 20.29 6.27 -6.07
C ILE A 74 20.89 5.69 -7.35
N HIS A 75 20.73 4.38 -7.60
CA HIS A 75 21.38 3.71 -8.73
C HIS A 75 20.60 3.78 -10.05
N ALA A 76 19.27 3.76 -10.00
CA ALA A 76 18.40 3.68 -11.17
C ALA A 76 17.37 4.83 -11.24
N GLY A 77 17.41 5.78 -10.31
CA GLY A 77 16.55 6.95 -10.26
C GLY A 77 15.18 6.71 -9.59
N PHE A 78 14.55 7.80 -9.17
CA PHE A 78 13.24 7.78 -8.50
C PHE A 78 12.14 7.16 -9.35
N THR A 79 12.12 7.39 -10.66
CA THR A 79 11.10 6.83 -11.55
C THR A 79 11.09 5.30 -11.50
N THR A 80 12.27 4.69 -11.49
CA THR A 80 12.42 3.23 -11.42
C THR A 80 11.96 2.69 -10.06
N ALA A 81 12.32 3.37 -8.97
CA ALA A 81 11.85 2.99 -7.63
C ALA A 81 10.32 3.06 -7.52
N LEU A 82 9.69 4.12 -8.07
CA LEU A 82 8.24 4.28 -8.09
C LEU A 82 7.56 3.23 -8.98
N ALA A 83 8.13 2.91 -10.15
CA ALA A 83 7.60 1.87 -11.03
C ALA A 83 7.65 0.48 -10.37
N ALA A 84 8.76 0.17 -9.68
CA ALA A 84 8.89 -1.07 -8.91
C ALA A 84 7.87 -1.15 -7.77
N ALA A 85 7.71 -0.06 -7.00
CA ALA A 85 6.70 0.03 -5.94
C ALA A 85 5.28 -0.16 -6.47
N MET A 86 4.96 0.46 -7.62
CA MET A 86 3.69 0.27 -8.30
C MET A 86 3.46 -1.19 -8.70
N GLY A 87 4.49 -1.86 -9.26
CA GLY A 87 4.43 -3.28 -9.62
C GLY A 87 4.13 -4.18 -8.41
N ILE A 88 4.79 -3.94 -7.28
CA ILE A 88 4.54 -4.68 -6.03
C ILE A 88 3.09 -4.49 -5.57
N TYR A 89 2.56 -3.27 -5.62
CA TYR A 89 1.16 -2.98 -5.26
C TYR A 89 0.17 -3.70 -6.17
N VAL A 90 0.41 -3.72 -7.48
CA VAL A 90 -0.44 -4.41 -8.45
C VAL A 90 -0.44 -5.92 -8.18
N ILE A 91 0.74 -6.51 -7.98
CA ILE A 91 0.86 -7.95 -7.68
C ILE A 91 0.11 -8.31 -6.38
N GLY A 92 0.29 -7.52 -5.33
CA GLY A 92 -0.44 -7.71 -4.06
C GLY A 92 -1.96 -7.59 -4.22
N GLY A 93 -2.43 -6.59 -4.96
CA GLY A 93 -3.84 -6.39 -5.26
C GLY A 93 -4.44 -7.55 -6.07
N LEU A 94 -3.74 -8.02 -7.11
CA LEU A 94 -4.17 -9.17 -7.91
C LEU A 94 -4.20 -10.46 -7.07
N GLY A 95 -3.19 -10.69 -6.22
CA GLY A 95 -3.17 -11.84 -5.31
C GLY A 95 -4.34 -11.83 -4.33
N MET A 96 -4.69 -10.66 -3.80
CA MET A 96 -5.86 -10.48 -2.93
C MET A 96 -7.17 -10.76 -3.68
N LEU A 97 -7.35 -10.20 -4.88
CA LEU A 97 -8.54 -10.45 -5.71
C LEU A 97 -8.68 -11.94 -6.05
N TRP A 98 -7.57 -12.60 -6.39
CA TRP A 98 -7.53 -14.03 -6.65
C TRP A 98 -7.93 -14.85 -5.41
N ALA A 99 -7.40 -14.53 -4.23
CA ALA A 99 -7.73 -15.21 -2.98
C ALA A 99 -9.23 -15.07 -2.64
N VAL A 100 -9.79 -13.87 -2.80
CA VAL A 100 -11.23 -13.63 -2.60
C VAL A 100 -12.07 -14.40 -3.61
N ALA A 101 -11.69 -14.40 -4.89
CA ALA A 101 -12.41 -15.14 -5.93
C ALA A 101 -12.42 -16.65 -5.66
N ARG A 102 -11.29 -17.22 -5.23
CA ARG A 102 -11.17 -18.64 -4.87
C ARG A 102 -12.05 -19.01 -3.67
N ASN A 103 -12.15 -18.14 -2.67
CA ASN A 103 -12.92 -18.43 -1.46
C ASN A 103 -14.45 -18.30 -1.66
N ARG A 104 -14.91 -17.53 -2.64
CA ARG A 104 -16.35 -17.41 -2.96
C ARG A 104 -16.97 -18.68 -3.55
N GLY A 105 -16.15 -19.60 -4.08
CA GLY A 105 -16.61 -20.85 -4.71
C GLY A 105 -16.72 -22.06 -3.78
N ARG A 106 -16.40 -21.94 -2.48
CA ARG A 106 -16.51 -23.04 -1.52
C ARG A 106 -17.96 -23.10 -0.97
N PRO A 107 -18.77 -24.12 -1.29
CA PRO A 107 -20.11 -24.25 -0.72
C PRO A 107 -20.02 -24.43 0.80
N ALA A 108 -20.93 -23.78 1.53
CA ALA A 108 -20.99 -23.72 3.00
C ALA A 108 -21.20 -25.07 3.72
N ALA A 109 -21.25 -26.18 2.99
CA ALA A 109 -21.57 -27.51 3.49
C ALA A 109 -20.34 -28.29 4.01
N GLU A 110 -19.11 -27.83 3.76
CA GLU A 110 -17.88 -28.59 4.09
C GLU A 110 -17.23 -28.16 5.41
N THR A 111 -17.86 -27.26 6.17
CA THR A 111 -17.36 -26.71 7.45
C THR A 111 -18.29 -27.01 8.64
N ALA A 112 -19.08 -28.09 8.56
CA ALA A 112 -19.89 -28.60 9.67
C ALA A 112 -19.29 -29.88 10.24
#